data_AF-A0A839GWB5-F1
#
_entry.id   AF-A0A839GWB5-F1
#
_cell.length_a   1.000
_cell.length_b   1.000
_cell.length_c   1.000
_cell.angle_alpha   90.00
_cell.angle_beta   90.00
_cell.angle_gamma   90.00
#
_symmetry.space_group_name_H-M   'P 1'
#
loop_
_entity.id
_entity.type
_entity.pdbx_description
1 polymer ?
#
loop_
_entity_poly.entity_id
_entity_poly.type
_entity_poly.pdbx_seq_one_letter_code
_entity_poly.pdbx_strand_id
1 'polypeptide(L)' 'MAVTRLKRKDRKNKARQNNKVRVIKQLLSTPVIKNVDVEELKARFTSAPATAAASAE' A
#
# COMPACT_ATOMS: atom_id res chain seq x y z
N MET A 1 37.15 -1.80 19.87
CA MET A 1 36.17 -2.59 19.09
C MET A 1 34.76 -2.66 19.69
N ALA A 2 34.55 -2.38 20.99
CA ALA A 2 33.21 -2.37 21.59
C ALA A 2 32.35 -1.19 21.06
N VAL A 3 32.92 0.02 21.02
CA VAL A 3 32.27 1.23 20.50
C VAL A 3 31.90 1.09 19.02
N THR A 4 32.78 0.51 18.20
CA THR A 4 32.52 0.27 16.77
C THR A 4 31.41 -0.78 16.56
N ARG A 5 31.35 -1.82 17.39
CA ARG A 5 30.24 -2.79 17.42
C ARG A 5 28.91 -2.13 17.80
N LEU A 6 28.91 -1.26 18.81
CA LEU A 6 27.71 -0.51 19.23
C LEU A 6 27.18 0.37 18.09
N LYS A 7 28.06 1.18 17.46
CA LYS A 7 27.70 2.00 16.29
C LYS A 7 27.19 1.17 15.11
N ARG A 8 27.71 -0.05 14.90
CA ARG A 8 27.20 -0.97 13.86
C ARG A 8 25.79 -1.46 14.19
N LYS A 9 25.52 -1.79 15.46
CA LYS A 9 24.18 -2.19 15.93
C LYS A 9 23.18 -1.06 15.74
N ASP A 10 23.55 0.16 16.09
CA ASP A 10 22.69 1.34 15.94
C ASP A 10 22.35 1.61 14.48
N ARG A 11 23.36 1.55 13.57
CA ARG A 11 23.13 1.68 12.13
C ARG A 11 22.17 0.63 11.60
N LYS A 12 22.33 -0.63 12.01
CA LYS A 12 21.44 -1.73 11.61
C LYS A 12 20.01 -1.51 12.11
N ASN A 13 19.83 -1.03 13.33
CA ASN A 13 18.52 -0.75 13.91
C ASN A 13 17.81 0.40 13.19
N LYS A 14 18.53 1.50 12.92
CA LYS A 14 18.00 2.63 12.14
C LYS A 14 17.58 2.21 10.73
N ALA A 15 18.42 1.44 10.02
CA ALA A 15 18.11 0.94 8.69
C ALA A 15 16.86 0.04 8.69
N ARG A 16 16.73 -0.85 9.67
CA ARG A 16 15.52 -1.68 9.84
C ARG A 16 14.26 -0.85 10.05
N GLN A 17 14.32 0.17 10.89
CA GLN A 17 13.17 1.04 11.14
C GLN A 17 12.79 1.84 9.89
N ASN A 18 13.76 2.42 9.20
CA ASN A 18 13.52 3.16 7.95
C ASN A 18 12.87 2.26 6.88
N ASN A 19 13.30 0.99 6.78
CA ASN A 19 12.70 0.04 5.86
C ASN A 19 11.22 -0.24 6.19
N LYS A 20 10.87 -0.40 7.48
CA LYS A 20 9.47 -0.57 7.92
C LYS A 20 8.62 0.65 7.58
N VAL A 21 9.13 1.85 7.89
CA VAL A 21 8.42 3.12 7.58
C VAL A 21 8.20 3.26 6.08
N ARG A 22 9.19 2.89 5.25
CA ARG A 22 9.05 2.92 3.79
C ARG A 22 7.95 1.97 3.30
N VAL A 23 7.88 0.75 3.82
CA VAL A 23 6.82 -0.21 3.48
C VAL A 23 5.44 0.34 3.86
N ILE A 24 5.30 0.90 5.06
CA ILE A 24 4.04 1.52 5.51
C ILE A 24 3.63 2.65 4.58
N LYS A 25 4.56 3.55 4.21
CA LYS A 25 4.29 4.65 3.27
C LYS A 25 3.88 4.14 1.89
N GLN A 26 4.47 3.04 1.43
CA GLN A 26 4.09 2.42 0.16
C GLN A 26 2.68 1.82 0.20
N LEU A 27 2.31 1.18 1.31
CA LEU A 27 0.97 0.61 1.49
C LEU A 27 -0.12 1.69 1.62
N LEU A 28 0.20 2.78 2.32
CA LEU A 28 -0.71 3.91 2.50
C LEU A 28 -0.66 4.92 1.34
N SER A 29 0.18 4.68 0.33
CA SER A 29 0.25 5.54 -0.84
C SER A 29 -1.02 5.38 -1.65
N THR A 30 -1.84 6.42 -1.72
CA THR A 30 -2.91 6.52 -2.72
C THR A 30 -2.25 6.84 -4.07
N PRO A 31 -2.19 5.89 -5.02
CA PRO A 31 -1.58 6.17 -6.32
C PRO A 31 -2.40 7.25 -7.03
N VAL A 32 -1.73 8.26 -7.58
CA VAL A 32 -2.38 9.21 -8.49
C VAL A 32 -2.67 8.46 -9.78
N ILE A 33 -3.92 8.02 -9.96
CA ILE A 33 -4.31 7.30 -11.17
C ILE A 33 -4.51 8.33 -12.27
N LYS A 34 -3.48 8.53 -13.09
CA LYS A 34 -3.42 9.61 -14.09
C LYS A 34 -4.43 9.45 -15.24
N ASN A 35 -4.93 8.23 -15.49
CA ASN A 35 -5.76 7.90 -16.65
C ASN A 35 -7.07 7.18 -16.28
N VAL A 36 -7.68 7.48 -15.12
CA VAL A 36 -9.02 6.95 -14.79
C VAL A 36 -10.09 7.91 -15.31
N ASP A 37 -10.90 7.42 -16.24
CA ASP A 37 -12.16 8.08 -16.61
C ASP A 37 -13.18 7.87 -15.48
N VAL A 38 -13.41 8.94 -14.73
CA VAL A 38 -14.28 8.94 -13.54
C VAL A 38 -15.75 8.78 -13.94
N GLU A 39 -16.15 9.16 -15.16
CA GLU A 39 -17.52 9.08 -15.65
C GLU A 39 -17.88 7.63 -16.01
N GLU A 40 -16.97 6.93 -16.70
CA GLU A 40 -17.15 5.52 -17.05
C GLU A 40 -17.25 4.64 -15.78
N LEU A 41 -16.43 4.93 -14.76
CA LEU A 41 -16.51 4.20 -13.48
C LEU A 41 -17.86 4.41 -12.79
N LYS A 42 -18.36 5.64 -12.71
CA LYS A 42 -19.67 5.93 -12.10
C LYS A 42 -20.81 5.26 -12.87
N ALA A 43 -20.73 5.19 -14.20
CA ALA A 43 -21.71 4.51 -15.03
C ALA A 43 -21.78 3.01 -14.70
N ARG A 44 -20.63 2.33 -14.60
CA ARG A 44 -20.55 0.89 -14.26
C ARG A 44 -21.14 0.54 -12.89
N PHE A 45 -21.04 1.43 -11.91
CA PHE A 45 -21.61 1.21 -10.57
C PHE A 45 -23.09 1.62 -10.45
N THR A 46 -23.57 2.54 -11.29
CA THR A 46 -24.99 2.94 -11.32
C THR A 46 -25.84 1.91 -12.08
N SER A 47 -25.24 1.18 -13.02
CA SER A 47 -25.94 0.20 -13.87
C SER A 47 -25.93 -1.25 -13.35
N ALA A 48 -25.36 -1.53 -12.17
CA ALA A 48 -25.26 -2.90 -11.64
C ALA A 48 -26.22 -3.14 -10.46
N PRO A 49 -27.50 -3.51 -10.71
CA PRO A 49 -28.32 -4.12 -9.68
C PRO A 49 -27.93 -5.60 -9.51
N ALA A 50 -27.43 -5.95 -8.32
CA ALA A 50 -27.72 -7.21 -7.63
C ALA A 50 -27.62 -8.57 -8.37
N THR A 51 -26.66 -8.81 -9.28
CA THR A 51 -26.45 -10.14 -9.91
C THR A 51 -25.14 -10.83 -9.52
N ALA A 52 -24.79 -10.80 -8.23
CA ALA A 52 -23.73 -11.66 -7.68
C ALA A 52 -24.18 -12.45 -6.43
N ALA A 53 -25.49 -12.59 -6.21
CA ALA A 53 -26.06 -13.50 -5.21
C ALA A 53 -26.38 -14.90 -5.80
N ALA A 54 -25.98 -15.20 -7.04
CA ALA A 54 -26.39 -16.40 -7.78
C ALA A 54 -25.23 -17.32 -8.24
N SER A 55 -24.06 -17.25 -7.61
CA SER A 55 -22.99 -18.24 -7.83
C SER A 55 -22.32 -18.64 -6.52
N ALA A 56 -23.14 -19.14 -5.60
CA ALA A 56 -22.72 -19.98 -4.49
C ALA A 56 -23.63 -21.22 -4.52
N GLU A 57 -23.25 -22.20 -5.34
CA GLU A 57 -23.60 -23.62 -5.21
C GLU A 57 -22.29 -24.41 -5.32
#